data_AF-A0A2V5JLV6-F1
#
_entry.id   AF-A0A2V5JLV6-F1
#
_cell.length_a   1.000
_cell.length_b   1.000
_cell.length_c   1.000
_cell.angle_alpha   90.00
_cell.angle_beta   90.00
_cell.angle_gamma   90.00
#
_symmetry.space_group_name_H-M   'P 1'
#
loop_
_entity.id
_entity.type
_entity.pdbx_description
1 polymer ?
#
loop_
_entity_poly.entity_id
_entity_poly.type
_entity_poly.pdbx_seq_one_letter_code
_entity_poly.pdbx_strand_id
1 'polypeptide(L)'
;MKRPSIRITFAVVALAAAAVLIGDLARHAAGRKLREAILAELQPVALKNCTLKRFGSANDGGYLMCENLVEPLDAGYSYGVGSNDDWGCDVSRRYHVPVHQYDCFDPARPTCDGGTFLFHNECVGDRTAYKESRFFDTLENQIRKNGHIGRRL
;
A
#
# COMPACT_ATOMS: atom_id res chain seq x y z
N MET A 1 -27.48 -30.39 -49.89
CA MET A 1 -27.76 -29.07 -49.28
C MET A 1 -27.28 -29.04 -47.82
N LYS A 2 -26.04 -28.59 -47.53
CA LYS A 2 -25.52 -28.36 -46.15
C LYS A 2 -24.57 -27.14 -46.03
N ARG A 3 -24.28 -26.45 -47.15
CA ARG A 3 -23.30 -25.35 -47.25
C ARG A 3 -23.65 -24.03 -46.53
N PRO A 4 -24.93 -23.59 -46.38
CA PRO A 4 -25.20 -22.29 -45.76
C PRO A 4 -25.02 -22.32 -44.22
N SER A 5 -25.41 -23.41 -43.56
CA SER A 5 -25.25 -23.57 -42.10
C SER A 5 -23.77 -23.52 -41.67
N ILE A 6 -22.87 -24.18 -42.40
CA ILE A 6 -21.43 -24.17 -42.11
C ILE A 6 -20.86 -22.75 -42.24
N ARG A 7 -21.23 -21.99 -43.28
CA ARG A 7 -20.77 -20.61 -43.48
C ARG A 7 -21.24 -19.67 -42.38
N ILE A 8 -22.48 -19.82 -41.92
CA ILE A 8 -23.03 -19.03 -40.81
C ILE A 8 -22.28 -19.35 -39.52
N THR A 9 -22.04 -20.62 -39.21
CA THR A 9 -21.28 -21.01 -38.01
C THR A 9 -19.86 -20.44 -38.03
N PHE A 10 -19.15 -20.53 -39.16
CA PHE A 10 -17.80 -19.93 -39.27
C PHE A 10 -17.82 -18.42 -39.11
N ALA A 11 -18.82 -17.73 -39.68
CA ALA A 11 -18.96 -16.28 -39.52
C ALA A 11 -19.22 -15.89 -38.06
N VAL A 12 -20.07 -16.63 -37.35
CA VAL A 12 -20.36 -16.39 -35.93
C VAL A 12 -19.12 -16.64 -35.06
N VAL A 13 -18.38 -17.72 -35.30
CA VAL A 13 -17.14 -18.02 -34.57
C VAL A 13 -16.08 -16.94 -34.82
N ALA A 14 -15.90 -16.51 -36.07
CA ALA A 14 -14.96 -15.46 -36.41
C ALA A 14 -15.32 -14.11 -35.76
N LEU A 15 -16.61 -13.75 -35.75
CA LEU A 15 -17.10 -12.54 -35.07
C LEU A 15 -16.89 -12.62 -33.55
N ALA A 16 -17.17 -13.75 -32.93
CA ALA A 16 -16.95 -13.95 -31.50
C ALA A 16 -15.46 -13.86 -31.14
N ALA A 17 -14.57 -14.49 -31.93
CA ALA A 17 -13.13 -14.40 -31.74
C ALA A 17 -12.62 -12.96 -31.91
N ALA A 18 -13.09 -12.23 -32.92
CA ALA A 18 -12.76 -10.83 -33.12
C ALA A 18 -13.22 -9.95 -31.94
N ALA A 19 -14.43 -10.17 -31.42
CA ALA A 19 -14.94 -9.44 -30.27
C ALA A 19 -14.11 -9.67 -28.99
N VAL A 20 -13.65 -10.90 -28.75
CA VAL A 20 -12.75 -11.22 -27.63
C VAL A 20 -11.41 -10.49 -27.78
N LEU A 21 -10.78 -10.57 -28.96
CA LEU A 21 -9.50 -9.90 -29.22
C LEU A 21 -9.60 -8.37 -29.08
N ILE A 22 -10.67 -7.77 -29.59
CA ILE A 22 -10.93 -6.32 -29.46
C ILE A 22 -11.15 -5.96 -27.98
N GLY A 23 -11.90 -6.78 -27.24
CA GLY A 23 -12.11 -6.60 -25.81
C GLY A 23 -10.82 -6.64 -25.01
N ASP A 24 -9.92 -7.58 -25.31
CA ASP A 24 -8.62 -7.68 -24.64
C ASP A 24 -7.69 -6.52 -24.98
N LEU A 25 -7.66 -6.08 -26.24
CA LEU A 25 -6.92 -4.88 -26.66
C LEU A 25 -7.44 -3.62 -25.95
N ALA A 26 -8.76 -3.46 -25.84
CA ALA A 26 -9.37 -2.33 -25.14
C ALA A 26 -9.04 -2.35 -23.63
N ARG A 27 -9.10 -3.52 -22.98
CA ARG A 27 -8.70 -3.69 -21.57
C ARG A 27 -7.23 -3.37 -21.36
N HIS A 28 -6.35 -3.83 -22.25
CA HIS A 28 -4.92 -3.51 -22.20
C HIS A 28 -4.67 -2.01 -22.36
N ALA A 29 -5.36 -1.35 -23.30
CA ALA A 29 -5.24 0.09 -23.50
C ALA A 29 -5.72 0.87 -22.26
N ALA A 30 -6.86 0.50 -21.68
CA ALA A 30 -7.36 1.11 -20.45
C ALA A 30 -6.40 0.89 -19.27
N GLY A 31 -5.89 -0.33 -19.11
CA GLY A 31 -4.91 -0.65 -18.07
C GLY A 31 -3.57 0.08 -18.26
N ARG A 32 -3.15 0.36 -19.49
CA ARG A 32 -1.96 1.19 -19.76
C ARG A 32 -2.20 2.64 -19.33
N LYS A 33 -3.33 3.22 -19.76
CA LYS A 33 -3.71 4.59 -19.40
C LYS A 33 -3.78 4.80 -17.89
N LEU A 34 -4.31 3.83 -17.15
CA LEU A 34 -4.33 3.87 -15.68
C LEU A 34 -2.92 3.83 -15.08
N ARG A 35 -2.04 2.96 -15.57
CA ARG A 35 -0.64 2.89 -15.09
C ARG A 35 0.13 4.18 -15.38
N GLU A 36 -0.07 4.76 -16.56
CA GLU A 36 0.52 6.05 -16.93
C GLU A 36 0.02 7.16 -16.01
N ALA A 37 -1.28 7.20 -15.71
CA ALA A 37 -1.84 8.15 -14.76
C ALA A 37 -1.23 7.98 -13.36
N ILE A 38 -1.19 6.75 -12.83
CA ILE A 38 -0.59 6.47 -11.52
C ILE A 38 0.90 6.84 -11.51
N LEU A 39 1.65 6.48 -12.55
CA LEU A 39 3.06 6.83 -12.67
C LEU A 39 3.26 8.35 -12.72
N ALA A 40 2.33 9.09 -13.34
CA ALA A 40 2.37 10.54 -13.35
C ALA A 40 2.12 11.15 -11.96
N GLU A 41 1.41 10.47 -11.05
CA GLU A 41 1.28 10.90 -9.65
C GLU A 41 2.56 10.63 -8.84
N LEU A 42 3.34 9.60 -9.22
CA LEU A 42 4.64 9.32 -8.63
C LEU A 42 5.67 10.31 -9.19
N GLN A 43 5.84 11.44 -8.50
CA GLN A 43 6.81 12.48 -8.85
C GLN A 43 8.02 12.43 -7.89
N PRO A 44 9.05 11.59 -8.14
CA PRO A 44 10.27 11.63 -7.37
C PRO A 44 10.91 13.01 -7.44
N VAL A 45 11.12 13.62 -6.28
CA VAL A 45 11.86 14.88 -6.17
C VAL A 45 13.23 14.60 -5.58
N ALA A 46 14.28 15.15 -6.20
CA ALA A 46 15.61 15.13 -5.63
C ALA A 46 15.69 16.11 -4.46
N LEU A 47 15.71 15.60 -3.23
CA LEU A 47 15.90 16.42 -2.04
C LEU A 47 17.38 16.83 -1.94
N LYS A 48 17.66 18.14 -2.04
CA LYS A 48 19.02 18.69 -1.99
C LYS A 48 19.60 18.81 -0.58
N ASN A 49 18.75 18.82 0.45
CA ASN A 49 19.11 19.04 1.84
C ASN A 49 18.75 17.82 2.71
N CYS A 50 19.03 16.61 2.23
CA CYS A 50 18.76 15.38 2.97
C CYS A 50 20.07 14.82 3.56
N THR A 51 20.12 14.75 4.89
CA THR A 51 21.14 13.98 5.61
C THR A 51 20.60 12.56 5.79
N LEU A 52 21.10 11.63 4.98
CA LEU A 52 20.65 10.24 5.00
C LEU A 52 21.09 9.56 6.30
N LYS A 53 20.14 8.97 7.00
CA LYS A 53 20.34 8.17 8.20
C LYS A 53 19.55 6.88 8.10
N ARG A 54 20.14 5.78 8.55
CA ARG A 54 19.44 4.50 8.72
C ARG A 54 18.59 4.54 9.99
N PHE A 55 17.34 4.14 9.87
CA PHE A 55 16.41 3.87 10.96
C PHE A 55 16.09 2.38 10.97
N GLY A 56 16.16 1.73 12.13
CA GLY A 56 15.99 0.28 12.26
C GLY A 56 17.27 -0.52 12.00
N SER A 57 17.13 -1.84 11.80
CA SER A 57 18.28 -2.75 11.79
C SER A 57 19.13 -2.66 10.50
N ALA A 58 20.33 -3.27 10.55
CA ALA A 58 21.29 -3.24 9.44
C ALA A 58 20.86 -4.11 8.24
N ASN A 59 20.17 -5.23 8.49
CA ASN A 59 19.93 -6.26 7.48
C ASN A 59 18.46 -6.34 7.05
N ASP A 60 17.53 -6.27 8.00
CA ASP A 60 16.09 -6.36 7.76
C ASP A 60 15.31 -5.44 8.71
N GLY A 61 14.24 -4.81 8.24
CA GLY A 61 13.47 -3.85 9.04
C GLY A 61 14.12 -2.48 9.20
N GLY A 62 15.10 -2.11 8.36
CA GLY A 62 15.73 -0.79 8.39
C GLY A 62 15.69 -0.02 7.07
N TYR A 63 15.43 1.29 7.15
CA TYR A 63 15.25 2.19 6.01
C TYR A 63 16.16 3.42 6.09
N LEU A 64 16.55 3.96 4.93
CA LEU A 64 17.20 5.28 4.86
C LEU A 64 16.14 6.37 4.84
N MET A 65 16.28 7.35 5.73
CA MET A 65 15.44 8.54 5.81
C MET A 65 16.30 9.80 5.91
N CYS A 66 15.71 10.96 5.64
CA CYS A 66 16.35 12.25 5.83
C CYS A 66 16.18 12.70 7.29
N GLU A 67 17.16 12.46 8.15
CA GLU A 67 17.02 12.71 9.60
C GLU A 67 16.75 14.18 9.94
N ASN A 68 17.27 15.09 9.12
CA ASN A 68 17.14 16.52 9.32
C ASN A 68 15.83 17.10 8.78
N LEU A 69 14.96 16.28 8.16
CA LEU A 69 13.69 16.72 7.56
C LEU A 69 12.46 16.02 8.14
N VAL A 70 12.65 15.05 9.04
CA VAL A 70 11.53 14.27 9.61
C VAL A 70 10.83 15.01 10.74
N GLU A 71 11.53 15.90 11.45
CA GLU A 71 10.94 16.68 12.52
C GLU A 71 10.29 17.97 12.01
N PRO A 72 9.22 18.44 12.69
CA PRO A 72 8.49 17.78 13.78
C PRO A 72 7.60 16.63 13.27
N LEU A 73 7.50 15.59 14.09
CA LEU A 73 6.71 14.39 13.85
C LEU A 73 5.73 14.21 15.00
N ASP A 74 4.46 13.89 14.71
CA ASP A 74 3.44 13.66 15.75
C ASP A 74 3.26 12.15 16.04
N ALA A 75 3.42 11.29 15.02
CA ALA A 75 3.29 9.84 15.13
C ALA A 75 3.92 9.15 13.92
N GLY A 76 4.33 7.88 14.08
CA GLY A 76 4.68 7.02 12.95
C GLY A 76 3.57 6.02 12.62
N TYR A 77 3.56 5.51 11.38
CA TYR A 77 2.63 4.49 10.91
C TYR A 77 3.41 3.36 10.24
N SER A 78 3.21 2.13 10.71
CA SER A 78 3.86 0.93 10.18
C SER A 78 2.79 -0.08 9.77
N TYR A 79 2.82 -0.50 8.50
CA TYR A 79 1.80 -1.36 7.90
C TYR A 79 2.41 -2.69 7.47
N GLY A 80 1.71 -3.79 7.73
CA GLY A 80 2.19 -5.14 7.43
C GLY A 80 3.29 -5.58 8.39
N VAL A 81 3.16 -5.23 9.67
CA VAL A 81 4.16 -5.59 10.69
C VAL A 81 4.10 -7.09 10.99
N GLY A 82 5.24 -7.76 10.82
CA GLY A 82 5.40 -9.15 11.24
C GLY A 82 5.81 -9.24 12.70
N SER A 83 6.74 -10.15 13.00
CA SER A 83 7.31 -10.30 14.34
C SER A 83 8.32 -9.22 14.73
N ASN A 84 8.68 -8.32 13.81
CA ASN A 84 9.61 -7.21 14.05
C ASN A 84 9.13 -5.91 13.39
N ASP A 85 9.49 -4.79 14.01
CA ASP A 85 9.33 -3.44 13.45
C ASP A 85 10.49 -2.55 13.94
N ASP A 86 11.70 -2.88 13.49
CA ASP A 86 12.91 -2.20 13.96
C ASP A 86 12.92 -0.73 13.55
N TRP A 87 12.39 -0.42 12.37
CA TRP A 87 12.19 0.95 11.90
C TRP A 87 11.27 1.73 12.82
N GLY A 88 10.06 1.22 13.09
CA GLY A 88 9.11 1.86 13.97
C GLY A 88 9.69 2.04 15.37
N CYS A 89 10.45 1.06 15.85
CA CYS A 89 11.05 1.13 17.17
C CYS A 89 12.11 2.24 17.27
N ASP A 90 12.98 2.37 16.26
CA ASP A 90 13.99 3.43 16.22
C ASP A 90 13.35 4.81 16.06
N VAL A 91 12.32 4.95 15.22
CA VAL A 91 11.53 6.19 15.08
C VAL A 91 10.90 6.59 16.41
N SER A 92 10.21 5.65 17.07
CA SER A 92 9.52 5.91 18.34
C SER A 92 10.49 6.31 19.46
N ARG A 93 11.61 5.59 19.59
CA ARG A 93 12.65 5.90 20.58
C ARG A 93 13.29 7.26 20.34
N ARG A 94 13.63 7.56 19.09
CA ARG A 94 14.41 8.76 18.74
C ARG A 94 13.57 10.03 18.85
N TYR A 95 12.32 9.98 18.42
CA TYR A 95 11.45 11.17 18.36
C TYR A 95 10.40 11.21 19.47
N HIS A 96 10.36 10.19 20.33
CA HIS A 96 9.41 10.10 21.44
C HIS A 96 7.94 10.18 21.01
N VAL A 97 7.63 9.63 19.83
CA VAL A 97 6.28 9.57 19.27
C VAL A 97 5.72 8.15 19.27
N PRO A 98 4.40 7.96 19.38
CA PRO A 98 3.79 6.65 19.18
C PRO A 98 3.93 6.20 17.72
N VAL A 99 4.11 4.89 17.52
CA VAL A 99 3.99 4.26 16.20
C VAL A 99 2.76 3.38 16.18
N HIS A 100 1.83 3.72 15.28
CA HIS A 100 0.62 2.95 15.03
C HIS A 100 0.95 1.81 14.07
N GLN A 101 0.82 0.59 14.56
CA GLN A 101 1.15 -0.62 13.82
C GLN A 101 -0.12 -1.30 13.34
N TYR A 102 -0.19 -1.65 12.06
CA TYR A 102 -1.35 -2.28 11.45
C TYR A 102 -0.95 -3.59 10.79
N ASP A 103 -1.46 -4.70 11.31
CA ASP A 103 -1.39 -6.00 10.66
C ASP A 103 -2.62 -6.84 11.04
N CYS A 104 -3.18 -7.58 10.08
CA CYS A 104 -4.32 -8.47 10.29
C CYS A 104 -4.08 -9.92 9.83
N PHE A 105 -2.83 -10.24 9.49
CA PHE A 105 -2.34 -11.56 9.08
C PHE A 105 -1.45 -12.21 10.14
N ASP A 106 -0.59 -11.43 10.81
CA ASP A 106 0.34 -11.91 11.82
C ASP A 106 -0.05 -11.45 13.24
N PRO A 107 -0.25 -12.37 14.21
CA PRO A 107 -0.53 -12.01 15.60
C PRO A 107 0.72 -11.69 16.43
N ALA A 108 1.93 -11.70 15.87
CA ALA A 108 3.19 -11.62 16.61
C ALA A 108 3.37 -10.34 17.45
N ARG A 109 2.67 -9.24 17.10
CA ARG A 109 2.58 -7.97 17.87
C ARG A 109 3.93 -7.58 18.51
N PRO A 110 4.87 -7.06 17.72
CA PRO A 110 6.21 -6.76 18.20
C PRO A 110 6.16 -5.75 19.35
N THR A 111 7.14 -5.82 20.24
CA THR A 111 7.35 -4.84 21.31
C THR A 111 8.57 -3.98 21.00
N CYS A 112 8.63 -2.79 21.59
CA CYS A 112 9.77 -1.90 21.46
C CYS A 112 10.19 -1.36 22.83
N ASP A 113 11.34 -1.82 23.33
CA ASP A 113 11.83 -1.36 24.64
C ASP A 113 12.20 0.12 24.58
N GLY A 114 11.55 0.98 25.37
CA GLY A 114 11.83 2.43 25.34
C GLY A 114 11.22 3.19 24.15
N GLY A 115 10.41 2.53 23.32
CA GLY A 115 9.50 3.18 22.38
C GLY A 115 8.04 2.89 22.75
N THR A 116 7.11 3.45 21.98
CA THR A 116 5.67 3.30 22.16
C THR A 116 5.04 2.76 20.88
N PHE A 117 4.59 1.51 20.94
CA PHE A 117 3.83 0.87 19.87
C PHE A 117 2.35 0.79 20.22
N LEU A 118 1.51 1.11 19.24
CA LEU A 118 0.06 1.02 19.30
C LEU A 118 -0.41 0.07 18.19
N PHE A 119 -0.62 -1.20 18.54
CA PHE A 119 -1.00 -2.23 17.56
C PHE A 119 -2.51 -2.26 17.29
N HIS A 120 -2.86 -2.34 16.01
CA HIS A 120 -4.21 -2.42 15.48
C HIS A 120 -4.34 -3.71 14.66
N ASN A 121 -5.25 -4.60 15.07
CA ASN A 121 -5.56 -5.83 14.34
C ASN A 121 -6.50 -5.53 13.15
N GLU A 122 -5.99 -4.75 12.21
CA GLU A 122 -6.75 -4.16 11.10
C GLU A 122 -5.83 -4.01 9.88
N CYS A 123 -6.35 -4.32 8.70
CA CYS A 123 -5.63 -4.10 7.45
C CYS A 123 -6.03 -2.80 6.76
N VAL A 124 -5.09 -2.26 5.98
CA VAL A 124 -5.40 -1.17 5.05
C VAL A 124 -6.11 -1.72 3.80
N GLY A 125 -7.16 -1.02 3.36
CA GLY A 125 -7.97 -1.37 2.20
C GLY A 125 -8.53 -0.15 1.49
N ASP A 126 -9.21 -0.41 0.37
CA ASP A 126 -9.86 0.61 -0.47
C ASP A 126 -11.17 1.15 0.14
N ARG A 127 -11.73 0.42 1.09
CA ARG A 127 -12.97 0.74 1.80
C ARG A 127 -13.06 -0.03 3.11
N THR A 128 -13.91 0.45 4.01
CA THR A 128 -14.30 -0.31 5.20
C THR A 128 -15.04 -1.59 4.80
N ALA A 129 -14.49 -2.75 5.16
CA ALA A 129 -15.12 -4.04 4.87
C ALA A 129 -14.53 -5.17 5.73
N TYR A 130 -15.35 -6.18 6.01
CA TYR A 130 -14.85 -7.49 6.45
C TYR A 130 -14.62 -8.38 5.22
N LYS A 131 -13.42 -8.93 5.06
CA LYS A 131 -13.07 -9.89 4.01
C LYS A 131 -12.28 -11.03 4.66
N GLU A 132 -12.70 -12.28 4.44
CA GLU A 132 -12.02 -13.47 4.96
C GLU A 132 -11.70 -13.38 6.46
N SER A 133 -12.70 -13.01 7.27
CA SER A 133 -12.60 -12.84 8.73
C SER A 133 -11.63 -11.75 9.20
N ARG A 134 -11.19 -10.86 8.30
CA ARG A 134 -10.31 -9.73 8.62
C ARG A 134 -11.03 -8.41 8.37
N PHE A 135 -10.78 -7.45 9.23
CA PHE A 135 -11.28 -6.09 9.07
C PHE A 135 -10.30 -5.28 8.23
N PHE A 136 -10.83 -4.64 7.19
CA PHE A 136 -10.13 -3.68 6.35
C PHE A 136 -10.75 -2.31 6.53
N ASP A 137 -9.93 -1.28 6.57
CA ASP A 137 -10.38 0.11 6.52
C ASP A 137 -9.46 0.95 5.65
N THR A 138 -9.89 2.16 5.33
CA THR A 138 -9.08 3.09 4.54
C THR A 138 -7.96 3.69 5.39
N LEU A 139 -6.84 4.03 4.74
CA LEU A 139 -5.74 4.78 5.34
C LEU A 139 -6.25 6.09 6.00
N GLU A 140 -7.15 6.79 5.30
CA GLU A 140 -7.76 8.03 5.81
C GLU A 140 -8.56 7.79 7.10
N ASN A 141 -9.38 6.74 7.15
CA ASN A 141 -10.14 6.40 8.34
C ASN A 141 -9.23 6.00 9.51
N GLN A 142 -8.14 5.28 9.25
CA GLN A 142 -7.16 4.93 10.28
C GLN A 142 -6.50 6.17 10.88
N ILE A 143 -6.02 7.08 10.03
CA ILE A 143 -5.46 8.38 10.45
C ILE A 143 -6.49 9.18 11.26
N ARG A 144 -7.76 9.18 10.82
CA ARG A 144 -8.87 9.86 11.51
C ARG A 144 -9.18 9.25 12.87
N LYS A 145 -9.28 7.93 12.97
CA LYS A 145 -9.55 7.20 14.22
C LYS A 145 -8.46 7.46 15.26
N ASN A 146 -7.22 7.65 14.83
CA ASN A 146 -6.09 8.00 15.69
C ASN A 146 -6.03 9.50 16.03
N GLY A 147 -6.92 10.34 15.50
CA GLY A 147 -6.94 11.79 15.76
C GLY A 147 -5.85 12.56 15.00
N HIS A 148 -5.29 11.98 13.95
CA HIS A 148 -4.13 12.52 13.23
C HIS A 148 -4.45 13.22 11.90
N ILE A 149 -5.73 13.56 11.66
CA ILE A 149 -6.10 14.37 10.50
C ILE A 149 -5.42 15.74 10.59
N GLY A 150 -4.68 16.10 9.54
CA GLY A 150 -3.93 17.36 9.46
C GLY A 150 -2.69 17.42 10.35
N ARG A 151 -2.26 16.30 10.94
CA ARG A 151 -1.00 16.17 11.71
C ARG A 151 0.17 15.82 10.80
N ARG A 152 1.40 15.97 11.30
CA ARG A 152 2.62 15.56 10.58
C ARG A 152 2.93 14.10 10.93
N LEU A 153 2.95 13.26 9.91
CA LEU A 153 3.08 11.80 9.97
C LEU A 153 4.31 11.34 9.19
#